data_AF-A0A6J4RX97-F1
#
_entry.id   AF-A0A6J4RX97-F1
#
_cell.length_a   1.000
_cell.length_b   1.000
_cell.length_c   1.000
_cell.angle_alpha   90.00
_cell.angle_beta   90.00
_cell.angle_gamma   90.00
#
_symmetry.space_group_name_H-M   'P 1'
#
loop_
_entity.id
_entity.type
_entity.pdbx_description
1 polymer ?
#
loop_
_entity_poly.entity_id
_entity_poly.type
_entity_poly.pdbx_seq_one_letter_code
_entity_poly.pdbx_strand_id
1 'polypeptide(L)' 'MSPIQTRSELFAVWSAARAEANMAYEGWCRRPGEEAYIIYRAAEDRADAAEAELAAASRLLLTA' A
#
# COMPACT_ATOMS: atom_id res chain seq x y z
N MET A 1 -22.57 2.42 -1.69
CA MET A 1 -21.53 2.58 -0.65
C MET A 1 -21.34 4.07 -0.40
N SER A 2 -21.23 4.51 0.85
CA SER A 2 -21.02 5.94 1.13
C SER A 2 -19.55 6.33 0.85
N PRO A 3 -19.26 7.58 0.45
CA PRO A 3 -17.89 8.04 0.21
C PRO A 3 -16.92 7.83 1.38
N ILE A 4 -17.42 7.97 2.61
CA ILE A 4 -16.64 7.73 3.85
C ILE A 4 -16.28 6.25 3.98
N GLN A 5 -17.22 5.35 3.69
CA GLN A 5 -16.99 3.90 3.76
C GLN A 5 -15.94 3.47 2.73
N THR A 6 -16.03 3.97 1.48
CA THR A 6 -15.04 3.69 0.44
C THR A 6 -13.63 4.12 0.84
N ARG A 7 -13.46 5.32 1.42
CA ARG A 7 -12.15 5.78 1.92
C ARG A 7 -11.61 4.88 3.04
N SER A 8 -12.46 4.46 3.98
CA SER A 8 -12.05 3.58 5.07
C SER A 8 -11.61 2.20 4.57
N GLU A 9 -12.28 1.64 3.57
CA GLU A 9 -11.88 0.39 2.92
C GLU A 9 -10.54 0.54 2.17
N LEU A 10 -10.37 1.63 1.41
CA LEU A 10 -9.10 1.94 0.75
C LEU A 10 -7.95 2.14 1.75
N PHE A 11 -8.22 2.74 2.91
CA PHE A 11 -7.23 2.86 3.98
C PHE A 11 -6.81 1.49 4.53
N ALA A 12 -7.76 0.56 4.72
CA ALA A 12 -7.45 -0.79 5.15
C ALA A 12 -6.60 -1.54 4.13
N VAL A 13 -6.89 -1.38 2.82
CA VAL A 13 -6.10 -1.98 1.73
C VAL A 13 -4.68 -1.41 1.71
N TRP A 14 -4.53 -0.08 1.76
CA TRP A 14 -3.21 0.56 1.84
C TRP A 14 -2.42 0.12 3.08
N SER A 15 -3.07 0.06 4.24
CA SER A 15 -2.41 -0.36 5.48
C SER A 15 -1.90 -1.80 5.39
N ALA A 16 -2.68 -2.72 4.82
CA ALA A 16 -2.27 -4.10 4.61
C ALA A 16 -1.10 -4.21 3.62
N ALA A 17 -1.18 -3.51 2.48
CA ALA A 17 -0.10 -3.48 1.49
C ALA A 17 1.20 -2.89 2.07
N ARG A 18 1.10 -1.83 2.89
CA ARG A 18 2.26 -1.23 3.54
C ARG A 18 2.89 -2.16 4.58
N ALA A 19 2.08 -2.91 5.33
CA ALA A 19 2.58 -3.92 6.25
C ALA A 19 3.33 -5.03 5.50
N GLU A 20 2.80 -5.49 4.35
CA GLU A 20 3.47 -6.47 3.49
C GLU A 20 4.82 -5.96 2.98
N ALA A 21 4.87 -4.72 2.48
CA ALA A 21 6.10 -4.10 1.98
C ALA A 21 7.17 -3.98 3.08
N ASN A 22 6.78 -3.59 4.29
CA ASN A 22 7.68 -3.54 5.45
C ASN A 22 8.25 -4.93 5.79
N MET A 23 7.41 -5.96 5.82
CA MET A 23 7.87 -7.34 6.09
C MET A 23 8.83 -7.84 5.01
N ALA A 24 8.55 -7.53 3.74
CA ALA A 24 9.43 -7.91 2.63
C ALA A 24 10.78 -7.16 2.68
N TYR A 25 10.76 -5.88 3.03
CA TYR A 25 11.96 -5.07 3.25
C TYR A 25 12.83 -5.66 4.37
N GLU A 26 12.24 -5.96 5.53
CA GLU A 26 12.94 -6.62 6.63
C GLU A 26 13.51 -7.99 6.23
N GLY A 27 12.78 -8.73 5.40
CA GLY A 27 13.23 -10.00 4.83
C GLY A 27 14.49 -9.82 3.98
N TRP A 28 14.48 -8.81 3.09
CA TRP A 28 15.63 -8.45 2.26
C TRP A 28 16.81 -7.94 3.10
N CYS A 29 16.59 -7.08 4.10
CA CYS A 29 17.66 -6.62 5.00
C CYS A 29 18.33 -7.77 5.75
N ARG A 30 17.55 -8.75 6.22
CA ARG A 30 18.07 -9.93 6.93
C ARG A 30 18.84 -10.87 6.00
N ARG A 31 18.41 -11.02 4.75
CA ARG A 31 19.04 -11.87 3.74
C ARG A 31 19.06 -11.15 2.38
N PRO A 32 20.04 -10.27 2.15
CA PRO A 32 20.14 -9.54 0.90
C PRO A 32 20.33 -10.47 -0.29
N GLY A 33 19.62 -10.20 -1.37
CA GLY A 33 19.68 -10.96 -2.61
C GLY A 33 18.69 -10.43 -3.64
N GLU A 34 18.93 -10.73 -4.91
CA GLU A 34 18.12 -10.24 -6.03
C GLU A 34 16.65 -10.68 -5.90
N GLU A 35 16.41 -11.95 -5.59
CA GLU A 35 15.05 -12.49 -5.39
C GLU A 35 14.30 -11.76 -4.27
N ALA A 36 14.93 -11.60 -3.10
CA ALA A 36 14.32 -10.89 -1.97
C ALA A 36 14.07 -9.40 -2.28
N TYR A 37 14.96 -8.78 -3.05
CA TYR A 37 14.77 -7.41 -3.53
C TYR A 37 13.58 -7.29 -4.49
N ILE A 38 13.41 -8.23 -5.42
CA ILE A 38 12.26 -8.26 -6.36
C ILE A 38 10.94 -8.41 -5.58
N ILE A 39 10.89 -9.29 -4.58
CA ILE A 39 9.69 -9.48 -3.74
C ILE A 39 9.37 -8.19 -2.98
N TYR A 40 10.37 -7.55 -2.37
CA TYR A 40 10.22 -6.26 -1.71
C TYR A 40 9.71 -5.18 -2.68
N ARG A 41 10.29 -5.05 -3.87
CA ARG A 41 9.84 -4.08 -4.86
C ARG A 41 8.41 -4.32 -5.32
N ALA A 42 8.04 -5.56 -5.58
CA ALA A 42 6.66 -5.89 -5.94
C ALA A 42 5.66 -5.55 -4.81
N ALA A 43 6.05 -5.69 -3.54
CA ALA A 43 5.23 -5.30 -2.41
C ALA A 43 5.12 -3.78 -2.25
N GLU A 44 6.22 -3.04 -2.43
CA GLU A 44 6.22 -1.56 -2.48
C GLU A 44 5.31 -1.05 -3.60
N ASP A 45 5.43 -1.61 -4.81
CA ASP A 45 4.61 -1.17 -5.95
C ASP A 45 3.10 -1.36 -5.67
N ARG A 46 2.71 -2.41 -4.93
CA ARG A 46 1.31 -2.58 -4.47
C ARG A 46 0.90 -1.56 -3.42
N ALA A 47 1.80 -1.21 -2.49
CA ALA A 47 1.53 -0.19 -1.48
C ALA A 47 1.35 1.20 -2.13
N ASP A 48 2.19 1.54 -3.10
CA ASP A 48 2.11 2.80 -3.85
C ASP A 48 0.80 2.88 -4.65
N ALA A 49 0.39 1.79 -5.31
CA ALA A 49 -0.88 1.72 -6.02
C ALA A 49 -2.07 1.92 -5.07
N ALA A 50 -2.07 1.28 -3.90
CA ALA A 50 -3.12 1.45 -2.90
C ALA A 50 -3.15 2.88 -2.32
N GLU A 51 -1.98 3.51 -2.14
CA GLU A 51 -1.88 4.91 -1.70
C GLU A 51 -2.47 5.87 -2.72
N ALA A 52 -2.21 5.67 -4.01
CA ALA A 52 -2.75 6.48 -5.08
C ALA A 52 -4.29 6.46 -5.10
N GLU A 53 -4.89 5.28 -4.95
CA GLU A 53 -6.35 5.13 -4.86
C GLU A 53 -6.93 5.79 -3.60
N LEU A 54 -6.29 5.61 -2.45
CA LEU A 54 -6.70 6.27 -1.20
C LEU A 54 -6.62 7.80 -1.31
N ALA A 55 -5.56 8.32 -1.93
CA ALA A 55 -5.37 9.75 -2.16
C ALA A 55 -6.43 10.32 -3.11
N ALA A 56 -6.77 9.57 -4.18
CA ALA A 56 -7.84 9.94 -5.10
C ALA A 56 -9.20 10.02 -4.38
N ALA A 57 -9.55 9.00 -3.58
CA ALA A 57 -10.79 8.99 -2.81
C ALA A 57 -10.84 10.10 -1.75
N SER A 58 -9.71 10.39 -1.10
CA SER A 58 -9.60 11.47 -0.12
C SER A 58 -9.78 12.84 -0.77
N ARG A 59 -9.24 13.04 -1.97
CA ARG A 59 -9.42 14.27 -2.75
C ARG A 59 -10.89 14.48 -3.12
N LEU A 60 -11.58 13.43 -3.56
CA LEU A 60 -13.01 13.50 -3.88
C LEU A 60 -13.87 13.90 -2.68
N LEU A 61 -13.55 13.37 -1.49
CA LEU A 61 -14.23 13.72 -0.25
C LEU A 61 -14.00 15.15 0.22
N LEU A 62 -12.87 15.76 -0.12
CA LEU A 62 -12.57 17.17 0.21
C LEU A 62 -13.25 18.15 -0.74
N THR A 63 -13.67 17.70 -1.92
CA THR A 63 -14.32 18.52 -2.95
C THR A 63 -15.83 18.29 -3.08
N ALA A 64 -16.40 17.36 -2.30
CA ALA A 64 -17.82 16.99 -2.29
C ALA A 64 -18.56 17.64 -1.12
#